data_AF-U1PSS4-F1
#
_entry.id   AF-U1PSS4-F1
#
_cell.length_a   1.000
_cell.length_b   1.000
_cell.length_c   1.000
_cell.angle_alpha   90.00
_cell.angle_beta   90.00
_cell.angle_gamma   90.00
#
_symmetry.space_group_name_H-M   'P 1'
#
loop_
_entity.id
_entity.type
_entity.pdbx_description
1 polymer ?
#
loop_
_entity_poly.entity_id
_entity_poly.type
_entity_poly.pdbx_seq_one_letter_code
_entity_poly.pdbx_strand_id
1 'polypeptide(L)'
;QYRWQALDGGDEPRSSWTVDGDPLPFVPFRAAPGERDGATVFRETYAGSSERVAPDRLDAARIDAESVDVPTLLVAGGDDQMWPSETATAALADRLETVTTRRYPDAGHGIGLPHAPTTATTVAGGLALGGTPAANARASADHWPAVLEHLDAALR
;
A
#
# COMPACT_ATOMS: atom_id res chain seq x y z
N GLN A 1 -10.24 0.36 -3.15
CA GLN A 1 -9.19 0.96 -2.31
C GLN A 1 -9.76 2.09 -1.50
N TYR A 2 -9.32 2.21 -0.25
CA TYR A 2 -9.95 3.06 0.76
C TYR A 2 -8.91 3.92 1.48
N ARG A 3 -9.37 5.03 2.06
CA ARG A 3 -8.67 5.77 3.10
C ARG A 3 -8.79 5.02 4.41
N TRP A 4 -7.71 4.92 5.18
CA TRP A 4 -7.64 4.09 6.37
C TRP A 4 -7.41 4.90 7.64
N GLN A 5 -7.64 4.25 8.77
CA GLN A 5 -7.24 4.75 10.08
C GLN A 5 -5.73 4.96 10.16
N ALA A 6 -5.32 5.99 10.90
CA ALA A 6 -3.93 6.31 11.19
C ALA A 6 -3.28 5.28 12.14
N LEU A 7 -2.01 4.97 11.89
CA LEU A 7 -1.14 4.16 12.76
C LEU A 7 -0.39 5.06 13.76
N ASP A 8 -1.11 5.96 14.42
CA ASP A 8 -0.52 6.98 15.32
C ASP A 8 -0.53 6.58 16.80
N GLY A 9 -1.03 5.39 17.12
CA GLY A 9 -1.09 4.86 18.48
C GLY A 9 -2.06 5.57 19.42
N GLY A 10 -2.93 6.44 18.91
CA GLY A 10 -3.96 7.10 19.70
C GLY A 10 -5.10 6.15 20.11
N ASP A 11 -5.76 6.47 21.24
CA ASP A 11 -6.87 5.68 21.79
C ASP A 11 -8.13 5.72 20.90
N GLU A 12 -8.31 6.79 20.12
CA GLU A 12 -9.45 6.97 19.22
C GLU A 12 -9.04 6.79 17.75
N PRO A 13 -9.84 6.05 16.95
CA PRO A 13 -9.61 5.95 15.51
C PRO A 13 -9.65 7.33 14.82
N ARG A 14 -8.57 7.69 14.14
CA ARG A 14 -8.46 8.92 13.33
C ARG A 14 -8.15 8.61 11.87
N SER A 15 -8.53 9.52 10.98
CA SER A 15 -8.18 9.41 9.57
C SER A 15 -6.68 9.57 9.35
N SER A 16 -6.09 8.76 8.47
CA SER A 16 -4.72 9.00 7.95
C SER A 16 -4.65 10.21 7.01
N TRP A 17 -5.78 10.74 6.56
CA TRP A 17 -5.85 11.77 5.53
C TRP A 17 -6.77 12.93 5.92
N THR A 18 -6.30 14.14 5.67
CA THR A 18 -7.04 15.40 5.81
C THR A 18 -6.94 16.20 4.52
N VAL A 19 -7.96 17.01 4.22
CA VAL A 19 -7.92 18.06 3.19
C VAL A 19 -8.28 19.37 3.87
N ASP A 20 -7.42 20.39 3.71
CA ASP A 20 -7.59 21.70 4.37
C ASP A 20 -7.77 21.65 5.89
N GLY A 21 -7.23 20.60 6.53
CA GLY A 21 -7.35 20.34 7.96
C GLY A 21 -8.56 19.48 8.36
N ASP A 22 -9.50 19.25 7.45
CA ASP A 22 -10.68 18.43 7.71
C ASP A 22 -10.39 16.94 7.45
N PRO A 23 -10.67 16.04 8.41
CA PRO A 23 -10.44 14.61 8.23
C PRO A 23 -11.39 14.02 7.20
N LEU A 24 -10.84 13.30 6.23
CA LEU A 24 -11.63 12.56 5.26
C LEU A 24 -12.27 11.31 5.88
N PRO A 25 -13.39 10.79 5.35
CA PRO A 25 -13.94 9.51 5.79
C PRO A 25 -12.94 8.37 5.54
N PHE A 26 -12.84 7.47 6.50
CA PHE A 26 -11.84 6.41 6.53
C PHE A 26 -12.42 5.10 7.09
N VAL A 27 -11.78 3.98 6.75
CA VAL A 27 -12.08 2.65 7.28
C VAL A 27 -11.34 2.46 8.61
N PRO A 28 -12.04 2.27 9.73
CA PRO A 28 -11.41 1.98 11.02
C PRO A 28 -10.86 0.56 11.05
N PHE A 29 -9.83 0.32 11.86
CA PHE A 29 -9.34 -1.02 12.13
C PHE A 29 -10.32 -1.77 13.04
N ARG A 30 -10.84 -2.89 12.51
CA ARG A 30 -11.82 -3.79 13.15
C ARG A 30 -11.35 -5.24 13.16
N ALA A 31 -10.15 -5.51 12.69
CA ALA A 31 -9.46 -6.79 12.79
C ALA A 31 -8.16 -6.60 13.57
N ALA A 32 -7.73 -7.64 14.29
CA ALA A 32 -6.44 -7.66 14.93
C ALA A 32 -5.32 -7.86 13.88
N PRO A 33 -4.09 -7.40 14.17
CA PRO A 33 -2.94 -7.76 13.34
C PRO A 33 -2.62 -9.25 13.49
N GLY A 34 -2.00 -9.79 12.45
CA GLY A 34 -1.39 -11.11 12.47
C GLY A 34 0.04 -11.09 13.02
N GLU A 35 0.69 -12.23 12.94
CA GLU A 35 2.09 -12.42 13.36
C GLU A 35 2.82 -13.33 12.37
N ARG A 36 4.08 -13.00 12.09
CA ARG A 36 4.99 -13.82 11.29
C ARG A 36 6.41 -13.68 11.85
N ASP A 37 6.98 -14.80 12.30
CA ASP A 37 8.34 -14.89 12.83
C ASP A 37 8.64 -13.88 13.96
N GLY A 38 7.65 -13.65 14.83
CA GLY A 38 7.72 -12.69 15.93
C GLY A 38 7.52 -11.22 15.52
N ALA A 39 7.23 -10.94 14.25
CA ALA A 39 6.92 -9.62 13.74
C ALA A 39 5.42 -9.44 13.46
N THR A 40 4.91 -8.23 13.67
CA THR A 40 3.49 -7.89 13.50
C THR A 40 3.12 -7.78 12.02
N VAL A 41 2.05 -8.45 11.59
CA VAL A 41 1.52 -8.41 10.21
C VAL A 41 0.28 -7.53 10.18
N PHE A 42 0.41 -6.33 9.61
CA PHE A 42 -0.74 -5.42 9.47
C PHE A 42 -1.65 -5.76 8.29
N ARG A 43 -1.17 -6.50 7.29
CA ARG A 43 -1.97 -6.91 6.11
C ARG A 43 -3.32 -7.52 6.50
N GLU A 44 -3.34 -8.33 7.54
CA GLU A 44 -4.55 -8.97 8.08
C GLU A 44 -5.51 -7.96 8.71
N THR A 45 -4.99 -6.96 9.42
CA THR A 45 -5.79 -5.84 9.93
C THR A 45 -6.51 -5.15 8.79
N TYR A 46 -5.80 -4.77 7.72
CA TYR A 46 -6.40 -4.09 6.57
C TYR A 46 -7.44 -4.97 5.87
N ALA A 47 -7.07 -6.19 5.48
CA ALA A 47 -7.96 -7.11 4.77
C ALA A 47 -9.22 -7.41 5.60
N GLY A 48 -9.04 -7.83 6.86
CA GLY A 48 -10.14 -8.22 7.72
C GLY A 48 -11.02 -7.05 8.18
N SER A 49 -10.47 -5.84 8.32
CA SER A 49 -11.28 -4.69 8.73
C SER A 49 -12.29 -4.29 7.66
N SER A 50 -11.92 -4.41 6.38
CA SER A 50 -12.84 -4.08 5.28
C SER A 50 -14.09 -4.95 5.26
N GLU A 51 -13.97 -6.21 5.65
CA GLU A 51 -15.08 -7.17 5.73
C GLU A 51 -16.00 -6.94 6.95
N ARG A 52 -15.54 -6.15 7.93
CA ARG A 52 -16.21 -5.93 9.22
C ARG A 52 -16.79 -4.52 9.36
N VAL A 53 -16.79 -3.75 8.28
CA VAL A 53 -17.27 -2.36 8.25
C VAL A 53 -18.48 -2.27 7.32
N ALA A 54 -19.47 -1.45 7.69
CA ALA A 54 -20.69 -1.28 6.91
C ALA A 54 -20.39 -0.79 5.48
N PRO A 55 -21.15 -1.23 4.45
CA PRO A 55 -20.93 -0.84 3.05
C PRO A 55 -20.88 0.67 2.84
N ASP A 56 -21.83 1.43 3.39
CA ASP A 56 -21.86 2.90 3.27
C ASP A 56 -20.57 3.57 3.80
N ARG A 57 -19.96 2.97 4.83
CA ARG A 57 -18.70 3.48 5.39
C ARG A 57 -17.51 3.15 4.49
N LEU A 58 -17.51 1.99 3.84
CA LEU A 58 -16.50 1.63 2.84
C LEU A 58 -16.60 2.57 1.62
N ASP A 59 -17.81 2.82 1.15
CA ASP A 59 -18.04 3.70 -0.01
C ASP A 59 -17.66 5.15 0.31
N ALA A 60 -18.03 5.67 1.48
CA ALA A 60 -17.57 6.98 1.93
C ALA A 60 -16.04 7.07 2.05
N ALA A 61 -15.36 5.98 2.40
CA ALA A 61 -13.90 5.94 2.53
C ALA A 61 -13.18 5.62 1.21
N ARG A 62 -13.90 5.32 0.13
CA ARG A 62 -13.33 4.96 -1.16
C ARG A 62 -12.46 6.09 -1.72
N ILE A 63 -11.30 5.71 -2.24
CA ILE A 63 -10.46 6.63 -3.03
C ILE A 63 -11.14 6.82 -4.38
N ASP A 64 -11.34 8.09 -4.76
CA ASP A 64 -11.86 8.51 -6.06
C ASP A 64 -10.73 8.41 -7.09
N ALA A 65 -10.60 7.23 -7.71
CA ALA A 65 -9.51 6.96 -8.64
C ALA A 65 -9.88 7.45 -10.05
N GLU A 66 -11.18 7.53 -10.33
CA GLU A 66 -11.79 7.97 -11.57
C GLU A 66 -11.59 9.46 -11.80
N SER A 67 -11.32 10.24 -10.75
CA SER A 67 -10.97 11.66 -10.87
C SER A 67 -9.49 11.90 -11.20
N VAL A 68 -8.68 10.85 -11.36
CA VAL A 68 -7.24 10.96 -11.66
C VAL A 68 -7.04 10.87 -13.17
N ASP A 69 -6.99 12.04 -13.82
CA ASP A 69 -6.93 12.18 -15.28
C ASP A 69 -5.48 12.24 -15.83
N VAL A 70 -4.51 11.72 -15.08
CA VAL A 70 -3.09 11.74 -15.45
C VAL A 70 -2.53 10.32 -15.54
N PRO A 71 -1.52 10.09 -16.41
CA PRO A 71 -0.80 8.82 -16.44
C PRO A 71 -0.33 8.44 -15.04
N THR A 72 -0.64 7.22 -14.61
CA THR A 72 -0.34 6.74 -13.26
C THR A 72 0.46 5.44 -13.31
N LEU A 73 1.57 5.38 -12.58
CA LEU A 73 2.34 4.16 -12.34
C LEU A 73 2.04 3.62 -10.93
N LEU A 74 1.62 2.37 -10.84
CA LEU A 74 1.41 1.66 -9.57
C LEU A 74 2.43 0.53 -9.40
N VAL A 75 3.06 0.47 -8.23
CA VAL A 75 4.04 -0.56 -7.86
C VAL A 75 3.55 -1.33 -6.63
N ALA A 76 3.58 -2.65 -6.66
CA ALA A 76 3.14 -3.49 -5.55
C ALA A 76 3.97 -4.76 -5.36
N GLY A 77 4.11 -5.16 -4.09
CA GLY A 77 4.63 -6.47 -3.69
C GLY A 77 3.47 -7.44 -3.38
N GLY A 78 3.53 -8.66 -3.90
CA GLY A 78 2.51 -9.68 -3.65
C GLY A 78 2.50 -10.17 -2.20
N ASP A 79 3.68 -10.31 -1.59
CA ASP A 79 3.86 -10.71 -0.19
C ASP A 79 3.98 -9.50 0.76
N ASP A 80 3.46 -8.33 0.40
CA ASP A 80 3.40 -7.16 1.29
C ASP A 80 2.64 -7.47 2.59
N GLN A 81 3.36 -7.49 3.71
CA GLN A 81 2.79 -7.82 5.03
C GLN A 81 2.30 -6.58 5.81
N MET A 82 2.47 -5.37 5.28
CA MET A 82 1.94 -4.14 5.87
C MET A 82 0.50 -3.90 5.43
N TRP A 83 0.22 -4.05 4.14
CA TRP A 83 -1.12 -3.92 3.57
C TRP A 83 -1.26 -4.76 2.28
N PRO A 84 -2.48 -5.09 1.83
CA PRO A 84 -2.67 -5.89 0.62
C PRO A 84 -2.45 -5.05 -0.66
N SER A 85 -1.20 -4.65 -0.93
CA SER A 85 -0.87 -3.72 -2.03
C SER A 85 -1.17 -4.29 -3.41
N GLU A 86 -0.96 -5.59 -3.66
CA GLU A 86 -1.32 -6.19 -4.96
C GLU A 86 -2.82 -6.13 -5.25
N THR A 87 -3.65 -6.48 -4.26
CA THR A 87 -5.12 -6.32 -4.35
C THR A 87 -5.49 -4.85 -4.54
N ALA A 88 -4.73 -3.95 -3.92
CA ALA A 88 -4.93 -2.52 -4.08
C ALA A 88 -4.64 -2.00 -5.47
N THR A 89 -3.51 -2.38 -6.02
CA THR A 89 -3.11 -2.05 -7.37
C THR A 89 -4.07 -2.64 -8.40
N ALA A 90 -4.59 -3.84 -8.21
CA ALA A 90 -5.62 -4.40 -9.10
C ALA A 90 -6.89 -3.54 -9.08
N ALA A 91 -7.46 -3.29 -7.89
CA ALA A 91 -8.70 -2.52 -7.77
C ALA A 91 -8.59 -1.05 -8.21
N LEU A 92 -7.40 -0.45 -8.14
CA LEU A 92 -7.16 0.89 -8.69
C LEU A 92 -6.97 0.87 -10.20
N ALA A 93 -6.24 -0.12 -10.72
CA ALA A 93 -5.99 -0.23 -12.15
C ALA A 93 -7.28 -0.42 -12.97
N ASP A 94 -8.30 -1.05 -12.38
CA ASP A 94 -9.62 -1.20 -13.02
C ASP A 94 -10.41 0.13 -13.14
N ARG A 95 -9.99 1.18 -12.41
CA ARG A 95 -10.71 2.46 -12.28
C ARG A 95 -9.93 3.66 -12.79
N LEU A 96 -8.64 3.49 -13.07
CA LEU A 96 -7.78 4.54 -13.64
C LEU A 96 -7.79 4.44 -15.16
N GLU A 97 -7.92 5.58 -15.85
CA GLU A 97 -7.97 5.60 -17.31
C GLU A 97 -6.63 5.23 -17.97
N THR A 98 -5.53 5.83 -17.48
CA THR A 98 -4.18 5.62 -18.03
C THR A 98 -3.25 5.09 -16.93
N VAL A 99 -3.18 3.77 -16.80
CA VAL A 99 -2.42 3.12 -15.72
C VAL A 99 -1.40 2.12 -16.24
N THR A 100 -0.19 2.19 -15.69
CA THR A 100 0.82 1.13 -15.79
C THR A 100 0.99 0.48 -14.43
N THR A 101 1.09 -0.84 -14.39
CA THR A 101 1.33 -1.57 -13.14
C THR A 101 2.65 -2.35 -13.19
N ARG A 102 3.33 -2.40 -12.04
CA ARG A 102 4.48 -3.26 -11.77
C ARG A 102 4.18 -4.05 -10.49
N ARG A 103 3.99 -5.36 -10.64
CA ARG A 103 3.62 -6.25 -9.55
C ARG A 103 4.70 -7.31 -9.41
N TYR A 104 5.18 -7.51 -8.19
CA TYR A 104 6.25 -8.43 -7.87
C TYR A 104 5.74 -9.45 -6.84
N PRO A 105 5.27 -10.63 -7.28
CA PRO A 105 4.57 -11.58 -6.40
C PRO A 105 5.34 -11.94 -5.12
N ASP A 106 6.66 -12.10 -5.23
CA ASP A 106 7.53 -12.51 -4.12
C ASP A 106 8.12 -11.34 -3.31
N ALA A 107 7.84 -10.10 -3.71
CA ALA A 107 8.31 -8.92 -2.98
C ALA A 107 7.31 -8.52 -1.88
N GLY A 108 7.86 -7.98 -0.79
CA GLY A 108 7.09 -7.40 0.29
C GLY A 108 6.90 -5.89 0.14
N HIS A 109 6.67 -5.25 1.27
CA HIS A 109 6.52 -3.81 1.42
C HIS A 109 7.83 -3.04 1.16
N GLY A 110 8.98 -3.67 1.41
CA GLY A 110 10.30 -3.06 1.33
C GLY A 110 10.86 -2.87 -0.09
N ILE A 111 10.03 -2.51 -1.07
CA ILE A 111 10.47 -2.09 -2.41
C ILE A 111 10.89 -0.62 -2.32
N GLY A 112 12.15 -0.32 -2.65
CA GLY A 112 12.71 1.03 -2.50
C GLY A 112 13.83 1.29 -3.50
N LEU A 113 14.81 2.11 -3.14
CA LEU A 113 15.90 2.45 -4.06
C LEU A 113 16.71 1.20 -4.49
N PRO A 114 17.12 1.12 -5.77
CA PRO A 114 17.93 0.01 -6.24
C PRO A 114 19.29 -0.01 -5.53
N HIS A 115 19.80 -1.20 -5.26
CA HIS A 115 21.11 -1.44 -4.61
C HIS A 115 21.25 -0.90 -3.18
N ALA A 116 20.18 -0.43 -2.55
CA ALA A 116 20.17 -0.15 -1.12
C ALA A 116 20.31 -1.45 -0.30
N PRO A 117 20.86 -1.38 0.93
CA PRO A 117 20.93 -2.54 1.82
C PRO A 117 19.55 -3.15 2.09
N THR A 118 19.48 -4.48 2.03
CA THR A 118 18.24 -5.24 2.23
C THR A 118 18.00 -5.66 3.69
N THR A 119 18.86 -5.23 4.62
CA THR A 119 18.85 -5.66 6.03
C THR A 119 17.52 -5.38 6.74
N ALA A 120 16.77 -4.37 6.31
CA ALA A 120 15.49 -3.98 6.90
C ALA A 120 14.33 -3.99 5.89
N THR A 121 14.43 -4.76 4.80
CA THR A 121 13.38 -4.79 3.76
C THR A 121 12.33 -5.87 3.97
N THR A 122 12.59 -6.86 4.83
CA THR A 122 11.63 -7.94 5.18
C THR A 122 10.98 -7.75 6.54
N VAL A 123 11.68 -7.13 7.49
CA VAL A 123 11.18 -6.77 8.83
C VAL A 123 11.82 -5.44 9.25
N ALA A 124 11.04 -4.52 9.80
CA ALA A 124 11.54 -3.26 10.35
C ALA A 124 10.74 -2.83 11.58
N GLY A 125 11.40 -2.46 12.67
CA GLY A 125 10.72 -1.97 13.89
C GLY A 125 9.73 -2.97 14.52
N GLY A 126 9.95 -4.28 14.34
CA GLY A 126 9.01 -5.32 14.78
C GLY A 126 7.81 -5.53 13.84
N LEU A 127 7.78 -4.86 12.69
CA LEU A 127 6.75 -5.02 11.67
C LEU A 127 7.23 -5.95 10.57
N ALA A 128 6.40 -6.91 10.20
CA ALA A 128 6.62 -7.74 9.03
C ALA A 128 6.37 -6.89 7.78
N LEU A 129 7.38 -6.78 6.92
CA LEU A 129 7.29 -6.12 5.62
C LEU A 129 7.05 -7.15 4.50
N GLY A 130 7.57 -8.36 4.67
CA GLY A 130 7.38 -9.47 3.74
C GLY A 130 8.41 -9.57 2.63
N GLY A 131 8.18 -10.55 1.76
CA GLY A 131 9.09 -10.96 0.71
C GLY A 131 10.40 -11.52 1.25
N THR A 132 11.41 -11.55 0.38
CA THR A 132 12.78 -11.94 0.73
C THR A 132 13.76 -10.81 0.39
N PRO A 133 14.95 -10.77 0.99
CA PRO A 133 15.96 -9.77 0.63
C PRO A 133 16.26 -9.76 -0.88
N ALA A 134 16.35 -10.93 -1.50
CA ALA A 134 16.60 -11.07 -2.93
C ALA A 134 15.41 -10.60 -3.79
N ALA A 135 14.18 -10.97 -3.43
CA ALA A 135 12.98 -10.53 -4.15
C ALA A 135 12.79 -9.01 -4.06
N ASN A 136 12.96 -8.43 -2.86
CA ASN A 136 12.85 -6.99 -2.63
C ASN A 136 13.94 -6.22 -3.37
N ALA A 137 15.19 -6.73 -3.40
CA ALA A 137 16.27 -6.13 -4.19
C ALA A 137 15.97 -6.16 -5.70
N ARG A 138 15.44 -7.29 -6.20
CA ARG A 138 15.09 -7.44 -7.62
C ARG A 138 13.94 -6.51 -8.01
N ALA A 139 12.89 -6.44 -7.21
CA ALA A 139 11.79 -5.50 -7.41
C ALA A 139 12.29 -4.04 -7.37
N SER A 140 13.19 -3.71 -6.43
CA SER A 140 13.81 -2.38 -6.33
C SER A 140 14.62 -2.03 -7.59
N ALA A 141 15.40 -2.96 -8.12
CA ALA A 141 16.16 -2.78 -9.35
C ALA A 141 15.29 -2.65 -10.60
N ASP A 142 14.17 -3.39 -10.66
CA ASP A 142 13.31 -3.46 -11.84
C ASP A 142 12.31 -2.27 -11.92
N HIS A 143 11.68 -1.90 -10.81
CA HIS A 143 10.67 -0.82 -10.85
C HIS A 143 11.30 0.57 -11.03
N TRP A 144 12.55 0.75 -10.58
CA TRP A 144 13.17 2.08 -10.52
C TRP A 144 13.35 2.74 -11.90
N PRO A 145 13.88 2.05 -12.94
CA PRO A 145 13.85 2.58 -14.30
C PRO A 145 12.46 2.96 -14.77
N ALA A 146 11.44 2.14 -14.47
CA ALA A 146 10.05 2.43 -14.86
C ALA A 146 9.51 3.69 -14.18
N VAL A 147 9.89 3.96 -12.91
CA VAL A 147 9.56 5.22 -12.22
C VAL A 147 10.21 6.40 -12.92
N LEU A 148 11.50 6.31 -13.26
CA LEU A 148 12.22 7.38 -13.94
C LEU A 148 11.64 7.67 -15.33
N GLU A 149 11.36 6.62 -16.12
CA GLU A 149 10.72 6.76 -17.43
C GLU A 149 9.33 7.38 -17.34
N HIS A 150 8.54 6.96 -16.35
CA HIS A 150 7.19 7.50 -16.13
C HIS A 150 7.22 9.00 -15.79
N LEU A 151 8.11 9.40 -14.88
CA LEU A 151 8.28 10.81 -14.51
C LEU A 151 8.84 11.63 -15.68
N ASP A 152 9.80 11.09 -16.45
CA ASP A 152 10.38 11.77 -17.61
C ASP A 152 9.34 12.03 -18.70
N ALA A 153 8.44 11.09 -18.93
CA ALA A 153 7.35 11.23 -19.89
C ALA A 153 6.23 12.16 -19.42
N ALA A 154 6.00 12.27 -18.11
CA ALA A 154 4.90 13.07 -17.54
C ALA A 154 5.29 14.53 -17.24
N LEU A 155 6.57 14.83 -17.03
CA LEU A 155 7.07 16.14 -16.60
C LEU A 155 7.79 16.93 -17.71
N ARG A 156 7.93 16.36 -18.90
CA ARG A 156 8.48 17.03 -20.09
C ARG A 156 7.37 17.44 -21.04
#